data_AF-A0A537UJT2-F1
#
_entry.id   AF-A0A537UJT2-F1
#
_cell.length_a   1.000
_cell.length_b   1.000
_cell.length_c   1.000
_cell.angle_alpha   90.00
_cell.angle_beta   90.00
_cell.angle_gamma   90.00
#
_symmetry.space_group_name_H-M   'P 1'
#
loop_
_entity.id
_entity.type
_entity.pdbx_description
1 polymer ?
#
loop_
_entity_poly.entity_id
_entity_poly.type
_entity_poly.pdbx_seq_one_letter_code
_entity_poly.pdbx_strand_id
1 'polypeptide(L)'
;AVEMSLHHKLCHVLGGSFDLPHAETHAIVLPHAIAYNAAAAPDAMTRIARALDTPNAALGLYDLARRLQLPSGLSDIGMPESGIERAADIAVQNPYANPRPVDRASVRDLIARAYRGDPPLLQ
;
A
#
# COMPACT_ATOMS: atom_id res chain seq x y z
N ALA A 1 13.25 12.72 14.02
CA ALA A 1 11.99 12.70 13.25
C ALA A 1 11.76 11.26 12.78
N VAL A 2 10.53 10.76 12.83
CA VAL A 2 10.22 9.44 12.22
C VAL A 2 10.13 9.69 10.72
N GLU A 3 11.13 9.21 9.98
CA GLU A 3 11.07 9.24 8.52
C GLU A 3 10.10 8.13 8.07
N MET A 4 9.00 8.55 7.44
CA MET A 4 8.01 7.63 6.88
C MET A 4 8.35 7.32 5.43
N SER A 5 7.99 6.12 4.98
CA SER A 5 8.37 5.62 3.66
C SER A 5 7.15 5.33 2.76
N LEU A 6 7.30 4.43 1.79
CA LEU A 6 6.37 4.18 0.67
C LEU A 6 4.88 4.24 1.06
N HIS A 7 4.47 3.53 2.12
CA HIS A 7 3.06 3.48 2.55
C HIS A 7 2.47 4.88 2.80
N HIS A 8 3.12 5.67 3.66
CA HIS A 8 2.61 7.01 4.01
C HIS A 8 2.71 7.96 2.82
N LYS A 9 3.78 7.86 2.03
CA LYS A 9 3.92 8.68 0.82
C LYS A 9 2.77 8.42 -0.15
N LEU A 10 2.42 7.16 -0.39
CA LEU A 10 1.28 6.80 -1.24
C LEU A 10 -0.04 7.30 -0.66
N CYS A 11 -0.29 7.12 0.64
CA CYS A 11 -1.53 7.58 1.27
C CYS A 11 -1.68 9.11 1.19
N HIS A 12 -0.59 9.87 1.36
CA HIS A 12 -0.58 11.31 1.16
C HIS A 12 -0.87 11.72 -0.29
N VAL A 13 -0.26 11.03 -1.26
CA VAL A 13 -0.50 11.30 -2.69
C VAL A 13 -1.95 11.00 -3.07
N LEU A 14 -2.47 9.85 -2.66
CA LEU A 14 -3.83 9.40 -2.97
C LEU A 14 -4.88 10.31 -2.31
N GLY A 15 -4.75 10.54 -1.00
CA GLY A 15 -5.66 11.44 -0.27
C GLY A 15 -5.61 12.87 -0.80
N GLY A 16 -4.43 13.43 -1.04
CA GLY A 16 -4.29 14.80 -1.53
C GLY A 16 -4.70 15.01 -2.99
N SER A 17 -4.56 13.98 -3.85
CA SER A 17 -4.87 14.11 -5.28
C SER A 17 -6.32 13.80 -5.64
N PHE A 18 -6.99 12.98 -4.84
CA PHE A 18 -8.34 12.46 -5.15
C PHE A 18 -9.35 12.64 -4.01
N ASP A 19 -8.99 13.34 -2.93
CA ASP A 19 -9.85 13.61 -1.77
C ASP A 19 -10.40 12.33 -1.12
N LEU A 20 -9.56 11.29 -1.07
CA LEU A 20 -9.96 9.99 -0.51
C LEU A 20 -10.00 10.04 1.02
N PRO A 21 -10.94 9.31 1.65
CA PRO A 21 -11.04 9.26 3.10
C PRO A 21 -9.78 8.61 3.70
N HIS A 22 -9.23 9.27 4.73
CA HIS A 22 -7.87 9.01 5.22
C HIS A 22 -7.69 7.59 5.75
N ALA A 23 -8.56 7.15 6.66
CA ALA A 23 -8.40 5.86 7.35
C ALA A 23 -8.51 4.67 6.38
N GLU A 24 -9.46 4.74 5.45
CA GLU A 24 -9.74 3.73 4.44
C GLU A 24 -8.60 3.66 3.42
N THR A 25 -8.07 4.80 3.00
CA THR A 25 -6.88 4.85 2.12
C THR A 25 -5.71 4.12 2.78
N HIS A 26 -5.47 4.36 4.07
CA HIS A 26 -4.43 3.66 4.81
C HIS A 26 -4.69 2.15 4.90
N ALA A 27 -5.93 1.74 5.24
CA ALA A 27 -6.29 0.34 5.36
C ALA A 27 -6.11 -0.42 4.04
N ILE A 28 -6.54 0.15 2.92
CA ILE A 28 -6.44 -0.46 1.59
C ILE A 28 -4.98 -0.55 1.13
N VAL A 29 -4.17 0.51 1.30
CA VAL A 29 -2.81 0.56 0.74
C VAL A 29 -1.80 -0.26 1.56
N LEU A 30 -2.01 -0.39 2.87
CA LEU A 30 -1.05 -0.98 3.80
C LEU A 30 -0.58 -2.40 3.41
N PRO A 31 -1.45 -3.37 3.08
CA PRO A 31 -1.03 -4.72 2.68
C PRO A 31 -0.09 -4.71 1.48
N HIS A 32 -0.36 -3.85 0.49
CA HIS A 32 0.42 -3.80 -0.75
C HIS A 32 1.78 -3.11 -0.55
N ALA A 33 1.83 -2.05 0.27
CA ALA A 33 3.09 -1.37 0.59
C ALA A 33 4.03 -2.26 1.42
N ILE A 34 3.48 -3.10 2.31
CA ILE A 34 4.26 -4.09 3.06
C ILE A 34 4.76 -5.20 2.14
N ALA A 35 3.91 -5.71 1.24
CA ALA A 35 4.33 -6.70 0.25
C ALA A 35 5.45 -6.17 -0.67
N TYR A 36 5.35 -4.91 -1.11
CA TYR A 36 6.39 -4.25 -1.90
C TYR A 36 7.77 -4.32 -1.22
N ASN A 37 7.80 -4.06 0.09
CA ASN A 37 9.03 -4.00 0.89
C ASN A 37 9.46 -5.34 1.48
N ALA A 38 8.69 -6.42 1.29
CA ALA A 38 8.86 -7.66 2.04
C ALA A 38 10.26 -8.27 1.90
N ALA A 39 10.77 -8.38 0.66
CA ALA A 39 12.08 -8.92 0.38
C ALA A 39 13.24 -8.06 0.92
N ALA A 40 13.05 -6.75 1.01
CA ALA A 40 14.06 -5.81 1.50
C ALA A 40 14.04 -5.61 3.03
N ALA A 41 13.01 -6.11 3.72
CA ALA A 41 12.85 -5.95 5.17
C ALA A 41 12.31 -7.22 5.86
N PRO A 42 12.94 -8.40 5.68
CA PRO A 42 12.42 -9.69 6.14
C PRO A 42 12.23 -9.78 7.67
N ASP A 43 13.11 -9.15 8.45
CA ASP A 43 12.99 -9.11 9.92
C ASP A 43 11.76 -8.33 10.37
N ALA A 44 11.45 -7.23 9.69
CA ALA A 44 10.24 -6.45 9.94
C ALA A 44 8.99 -7.26 9.57
N MET A 45 9.01 -7.96 8.43
CA MET A 45 7.91 -8.85 8.03
C MET A 45 7.67 -9.94 9.06
N THR A 46 8.73 -10.58 9.56
CA THR A 46 8.64 -11.63 10.59
C THR A 46 8.00 -11.09 11.87
N ARG A 47 8.39 -9.88 12.31
CA ARG A 47 7.81 -9.24 13.50
C ARG A 47 6.32 -8.91 13.32
N ILE A 48 5.93 -8.40 12.16
CA ILE A 48 4.53 -8.09 11.83
C ILE A 48 3.71 -9.38 11.76
N ALA A 49 4.19 -10.39 11.04
CA ALA A 49 3.54 -11.69 10.90
C ALA A 49 3.29 -12.35 12.27
N ARG A 50 4.31 -12.34 13.15
CA ARG A 50 4.15 -12.82 14.54
C ARG A 50 3.11 -12.02 15.32
N ALA A 51 3.10 -10.69 15.19
CA ALA A 51 2.15 -9.84 15.92
C ALA A 51 0.70 -10.02 15.46
N LEU A 52 0.51 -10.40 14.19
CA LEU A 52 -0.80 -10.66 13.57
C LEU A 52 -1.23 -12.14 13.67
N ASP A 53 -0.40 -13.00 14.26
CA ASP A 53 -0.60 -14.45 14.32
C ASP A 53 -0.91 -15.07 12.94
N THR A 54 -0.02 -14.80 11.97
CA THR A 54 -0.18 -15.19 10.57
C THR A 54 1.17 -15.61 9.97
N PRO A 55 1.20 -16.52 8.98
CA PRO A 55 2.46 -16.88 8.30
C PRO A 55 2.99 -15.78 7.37
N ASN A 56 2.16 -14.82 6.94
CA ASN A 56 2.57 -13.78 6.01
C ASN A 56 2.02 -12.41 6.43
N ALA A 57 2.90 -11.43 6.63
CA ALA A 57 2.54 -10.10 7.11
C ALA A 57 1.56 -9.36 6.18
N ALA A 58 1.83 -9.35 4.86
CA ALA A 58 1.02 -8.63 3.89
C ALA A 58 -0.37 -9.27 3.74
N LEU A 59 -0.43 -10.59 3.56
CA LEU A 59 -1.71 -11.31 3.47
C LEU A 59 -2.49 -11.24 4.78
N GLY A 60 -1.81 -11.34 5.93
CA GLY A 60 -2.47 -11.22 7.23
C GLY A 60 -3.15 -9.88 7.45
N LEU A 61 -2.55 -8.78 6.98
CA LEU A 61 -3.16 -7.46 7.00
C LEU A 61 -4.34 -7.35 6.03
N TYR A 62 -4.20 -7.90 4.82
CA TYR A 62 -5.29 -7.96 3.85
C TYR A 62 -6.50 -8.74 4.41
N ASP A 63 -6.27 -9.91 5.00
CA ASP A 63 -7.31 -10.74 5.59
C ASP A 63 -7.89 -10.13 6.87
N LEU A 64 -7.09 -9.39 7.65
CA LEU A 64 -7.61 -8.62 8.78
C LEU A 64 -8.58 -7.52 8.32
N ALA A 65 -8.21 -6.74 7.31
CA ALA A 65 -9.08 -5.69 6.76
C ALA A 65 -10.42 -6.26 6.26
N ARG A 66 -10.39 -7.42 5.58
CA ARG A 66 -11.59 -8.13 5.13
C ARG A 66 -12.45 -8.65 6.27
N ARG A 67 -11.85 -9.22 7.32
CA ARG A 67 -12.58 -9.68 8.53
C ARG A 67 -13.27 -8.53 9.25
N LEU A 68 -12.68 -7.34 9.22
CA LEU A 68 -13.24 -6.10 9.76
C LEU A 68 -14.24 -5.42 8.81
N GLN A 69 -14.54 -6.02 7.65
CA GLN A 69 -15.47 -5.51 6.66
C GLN A 69 -15.13 -4.09 6.17
N LEU A 70 -13.84 -3.77 6.10
CA LEU A 70 -13.37 -2.51 5.53
C LEU A 70 -13.51 -2.52 3.99
N PRO A 71 -13.61 -1.34 3.35
CA PRO A 71 -13.55 -1.25 1.89
C PRO A 71 -12.34 -1.99 1.32
N SER A 72 -12.56 -2.75 0.24
CA SER A 72 -11.54 -3.64 -0.32
C SER A 72 -10.59 -2.93 -1.26
N GLY A 73 -11.07 -1.94 -2.01
CA GLY A 73 -10.30 -1.26 -3.04
C GLY A 73 -10.46 0.25 -3.06
N LEU A 74 -9.49 0.94 -3.66
CA LEU A 74 -9.55 2.40 -3.82
C LEU A 74 -10.73 2.83 -4.70
N SER A 75 -11.20 1.96 -5.60
CA SER A 75 -12.44 2.17 -6.37
C SER A 75 -13.66 2.35 -5.46
N ASP A 76 -13.70 1.62 -4.34
CA ASP A 76 -14.84 1.60 -3.41
C ASP A 76 -14.96 2.91 -2.63
N ILE A 77 -13.87 3.68 -2.57
CA ILE A 77 -13.79 4.97 -1.87
C ILE A 77 -13.68 6.17 -2.82
N GLY A 78 -14.03 5.97 -4.10
CA GLY A 78 -14.18 7.06 -5.06
C GLY A 78 -12.94 7.41 -5.89
N MET A 79 -11.87 6.61 -5.83
CA MET A 79 -10.73 6.85 -6.72
C MET A 79 -11.13 6.57 -8.19
N PRO A 80 -10.78 7.44 -9.15
CA PRO A 80 -10.95 7.14 -10.57
C PRO A 80 -9.84 6.20 -11.08
N GLU A 81 -10.15 5.34 -12.05
CA GLU A 81 -9.16 4.43 -12.65
C GLU A 81 -7.98 5.18 -13.29
N SER A 82 -8.27 6.31 -13.95
CA SER A 82 -7.25 7.21 -14.50
C SER A 82 -6.31 7.79 -13.43
N GLY A 83 -6.71 7.73 -12.15
CA GLY A 83 -5.89 8.10 -11.01
C GLY A 83 -4.68 7.18 -10.78
N ILE A 84 -4.71 5.94 -11.28
CA ILE A 84 -3.59 4.98 -11.12
C ILE A 84 -2.30 5.54 -11.70
N GLU A 85 -2.34 5.96 -12.97
CA GLU A 85 -1.15 6.48 -13.67
C GLU A 85 -0.67 7.80 -13.04
N ARG A 86 -1.60 8.72 -12.77
CA ARG A 86 -1.29 10.01 -12.14
C ARG A 86 -0.64 9.83 -10.76
N ALA A 87 -1.17 8.91 -9.94
CA ALA A 87 -0.62 8.64 -8.60
C ALA A 87 0.77 8.02 -8.68
N ALA A 88 1.00 7.11 -9.62
CA ALA A 88 2.32 6.50 -9.83
C ALA A 88 3.36 7.55 -10.26
N ASP A 89 3.01 8.48 -11.14
CA ASP A 89 3.89 9.58 -11.53
C ASP A 89 4.26 10.45 -10.33
N ILE A 90 3.27 10.92 -9.56
CA ILE A 90 3.51 11.78 -8.40
C ILE A 90 4.32 11.06 -7.32
N ALA A 91 4.08 9.77 -7.11
CA ALA A 91 4.75 8.98 -6.09
C ALA A 91 6.26 8.83 -6.31
N VAL A 92 6.74 8.96 -7.55
CA VAL A 92 8.17 8.81 -7.90
C VAL A 92 8.87 10.11 -8.27
N GLN A 93 8.14 11.23 -8.34
CA GLN A 93 8.71 12.54 -8.71
C GLN A 93 9.86 12.99 -7.82
N ASN A 94 9.78 12.71 -6.51
CA ASN A 94 10.80 13.09 -5.54
C ASN A 94 11.32 11.82 -4.85
N PRO A 95 12.62 11.51 -4.94
CA PRO A 95 13.21 10.40 -4.23
C PRO A 95 13.07 10.54 -2.71
N TYR A 96 12.86 9.42 -2.02
CA TYR A 96 12.85 9.33 -0.57
C TYR A 96 13.39 7.97 -0.14
N ALA A 97 13.83 7.86 1.12
CA ALA A 97 14.35 6.61 1.65
C ALA A 97 13.24 5.54 1.76
N ASN A 98 13.48 4.37 1.19
CA ASN A 98 12.65 3.18 1.32
C ASN A 98 13.55 1.92 1.26
N PRO A 99 13.28 0.85 2.02
CA PRO A 99 14.15 -0.35 2.04
C PRO A 99 14.37 -0.97 0.66
N ARG A 100 13.32 -0.96 -0.17
CA ARG A 100 13.40 -1.31 -1.58
C ARG A 100 13.44 -0.02 -2.42
N PRO A 101 14.32 0.11 -3.44
CA PRO A 101 14.28 1.25 -4.35
C PRO A 101 12.89 1.43 -4.98
N VAL A 102 12.34 2.64 -4.94
CA VAL A 102 11.00 2.94 -5.46
C VAL A 102 11.06 3.23 -6.96
N ASP A 103 10.37 2.41 -7.75
CA ASP A 103 10.26 2.54 -9.20
C ASP A 103 8.79 2.71 -9.65
N ARG A 104 8.59 3.46 -10.73
CA ARG A 104 7.26 3.82 -11.23
C ARG A 104 6.42 2.60 -11.57
N ALA A 105 7.00 1.60 -12.25
CA ALA A 105 6.27 0.44 -12.75
C ALA A 105 5.70 -0.38 -11.59
N SER A 106 6.52 -0.69 -10.60
CA SER A 106 6.10 -1.45 -9.43
C SER A 106 5.12 -0.68 -8.54
N VAL A 107 5.29 0.65 -8.43
CA VAL A 107 4.30 1.50 -7.72
C VAL A 107 2.97 1.54 -8.46
N ARG A 108 2.98 1.65 -9.79
CA ARG A 108 1.77 1.61 -10.61
C ARG A 108 1.02 0.30 -10.40
N ASP A 109 1.72 -0.84 -10.40
CA ASP A 109 1.10 -2.16 -10.20
C ASP A 109 0.55 -2.35 -8.79
N LEU A 110 1.26 -1.82 -7.78
CA LEU A 110 0.79 -1.74 -6.40
C LEU A 110 -0.54 -0.99 -6.34
N ILE A 111 -0.59 0.23 -6.89
CA ILE A 111 -1.79 1.08 -6.88
C ILE A 111 -2.92 0.42 -7.68
N ALA A 112 -2.63 -0.20 -8.81
CA ALA A 112 -3.64 -0.87 -9.63
C ALA A 112 -4.28 -2.08 -8.91
N ARG A 113 -3.51 -2.82 -8.10
CA ARG A 113 -4.04 -3.91 -7.27
C ARG A 113 -4.87 -3.37 -6.12
N ALA A 114 -4.36 -2.36 -5.41
CA ALA A 114 -5.08 -1.67 -4.36
C ALA A 114 -6.38 -1.03 -4.88
N TYR A 115 -6.37 -0.54 -6.12
CA TYR A 115 -7.55 -0.01 -6.79
C TYR A 115 -8.65 -1.05 -6.93
N ARG A 116 -8.33 -2.25 -7.44
CA ARG A 116 -9.28 -3.35 -7.66
C ARG A 116 -9.66 -4.12 -6.40
N GLY A 117 -8.97 -3.90 -5.28
CA GLY A 117 -9.10 -4.71 -4.07
C GLY A 117 -8.53 -6.13 -4.19
N ASP A 118 -7.62 -6.34 -5.14
CA ASP A 118 -6.90 -7.60 -5.31
C ASP A 118 -6.04 -7.90 -4.07
N PRO A 119 -5.72 -9.16 -3.75
CA PRO A 119 -4.70 -9.45 -2.76
C PRO A 119 -3.33 -8.87 -3.15
N PRO A 120 -2.47 -8.54 -2.17
CA PRO A 120 -1.14 -8.01 -2.43
C PRO A 120 -0.28 -9.02 -3.23
N LEU A 121 0.56 -8.50 -4.12
CA LEU A 121 1.49 -9.34 -4.90
C LEU A 121 2.64 -9.77 -4.00
N LEU A 122 2.73 -11.07 -3.74
CA LEU A 122 3.89 -11.67 -3.09
C LEU A 122 4.99 -11.88 -4.13
N GLN A 123 6.20 -11.46 -3.79
CA GLN A 123 7.41 -11.62 -4.59
C GLN A 123 8.26 -12.77 -4.07
#